data_AF-A0A9X3Z0Q7-F1
#
_entry.id   AF-A0A9X3Z0Q7-F1
#
_cell.length_a   1.000
_cell.length_b   1.000
_cell.length_c   1.000
_cell.angle_alpha   90.00
_cell.angle_beta   90.00
_cell.angle_gamma   90.00
#
_symmetry.space_group_name_H-M   'P 1'
#
loop_
_entity.id
_entity.type
_entity.pdbx_description
1 polymer ?
#
loop_
_entity_poly.entity_id
_entity_poly.type
_entity_poly.pdbx_seq_one_letter_code
_entity_poly.pdbx_strand_id
1 'polypeptide(L)'
;MKTPYQVQQELERLERLVPHIVSDQGDRAEDILGFHVASLLGSAPASEHAVIRERTARMTRICRSAQDAVHAPARPLGLGSVAQTQWA
;
A
#
# COMPACT_ATOMS: atom_id res chain seq x y z
N MET A 1 -4.88 -2.20 -27.09
CA MET A 1 -5.47 -2.99 -25.99
C MET A 1 -4.45 -4.04 -25.58
N LYS A 2 -4.20 -4.24 -24.28
CA LYS A 2 -3.24 -5.23 -23.78
C LYS A 2 -3.80 -6.65 -23.95
N THR A 3 -2.94 -7.63 -24.21
CA THR A 3 -3.32 -9.06 -24.21
C THR A 3 -3.40 -9.58 -22.76
N PRO A 4 -4.09 -10.71 -22.51
CA PRO A 4 -4.09 -11.34 -21.18
C PRO A 4 -2.68 -11.59 -20.63
N TYR A 5 -1.75 -12.03 -21.50
CA TYR A 5 -0.34 -12.20 -21.12
C TYR A 5 0.31 -10.88 -20.68
N GLN A 6 0.08 -9.79 -21.42
CA GLN A 6 0.61 -8.48 -21.06
C GLN A 6 -0.03 -7.96 -19.76
N VAL A 7 -1.29 -8.28 -19.47
CA VAL A 7 -1.92 -7.96 -18.19
C VAL A 7 -1.23 -8.69 -17.06
N GLN A 8 -0.94 -9.98 -17.21
CA GLN A 8 -0.21 -10.76 -16.19
C GLN A 8 1.19 -10.20 -15.94
N GLN A 9 1.92 -9.85 -17.00
CA GLN A 9 3.25 -9.22 -16.85
C GLN A 9 3.19 -7.89 -16.10
N GLU A 10 2.17 -7.05 -16.35
CA GLU A 10 2.00 -5.80 -15.60
C GLU A 10 1.64 -6.06 -14.13
N LEU A 11 0.81 -7.06 -13.83
CA LEU A 11 0.48 -7.43 -12.45
C LEU A 11 1.73 -7.88 -11.69
N GLU A 12 2.55 -8.77 -12.28
CA GLU A 12 3.82 -9.19 -11.68
C GLU A 12 4.80 -8.01 -11.51
N ARG A 13 4.84 -7.11 -12.49
CA ARG A 13 5.66 -5.89 -12.40
C ARG A 13 5.20 -5.01 -11.23
N LEU A 14 3.90 -4.81 -11.06
CA LEU A 14 3.34 -4.04 -9.95
C LEU A 14 3.64 -4.70 -8.61
N GLU A 15 3.51 -6.02 -8.49
CA GLU A 15 3.86 -6.73 -7.25
C GLU A 15 5.31 -6.54 -6.84
N ARG A 16 6.23 -6.58 -7.81
CA ARG A 16 7.66 -6.32 -7.57
C ARG A 16 7.93 -4.86 -7.18
N LEU A 17 7.11 -3.91 -7.65
CA LEU A 17 7.30 -2.49 -7.37
C LEU A 17 6.70 -2.05 -6.03
N VAL A 18 5.65 -2.71 -5.54
CA VAL A 18 4.94 -2.32 -4.31
C VAL A 18 5.87 -2.09 -3.11
N PRO A 19 6.85 -2.96 -2.79
CA PRO A 19 7.77 -2.70 -1.69
C PRO A 19 8.59 -1.41 -1.87
N HIS A 20 9.01 -1.11 -3.09
CA HIS A 20 9.77 0.10 -3.41
C HIS A 20 8.88 1.35 -3.35
N ILE A 21 7.66 1.28 -3.90
CA ILE A 21 6.68 2.36 -3.81
C ILE A 21 6.38 2.69 -2.34
N VAL A 22 6.19 1.67 -1.51
CA VAL A 22 5.97 1.84 -0.07
C VAL A 22 7.18 2.49 0.60
N SER A 23 8.39 2.00 0.33
CA SER A 23 9.63 2.54 0.90
C SER A 23 9.86 4.00 0.53
N ASP A 24 9.64 4.34 -0.75
CA ASP A 24 10.02 5.64 -1.29
C ASP A 24 8.92 6.70 -1.11
N GLN A 25 7.66 6.29 -1.05
CA GLN A 25 6.51 7.19 -1.14
C GLN A 25 5.57 7.14 0.07
N GLY A 26 5.73 6.18 0.97
CA GLY A 26 5.04 6.14 2.27
C GLY A 26 3.53 6.40 2.18
N ASP A 27 3.12 7.58 2.65
CA ASP A 27 1.73 8.04 2.69
C ASP A 27 1.07 8.15 1.30
N ARG A 28 1.85 8.29 0.23
CA ARG A 28 1.35 8.38 -1.15
C ARG A 28 1.32 7.04 -1.88
N ALA A 29 1.74 5.95 -1.23
CA ALA A 29 1.89 4.65 -1.88
C ALA A 29 0.57 4.10 -2.46
N GLU A 30 -0.56 4.26 -1.75
CA GLU A 30 -1.87 3.78 -2.25
C GLU A 30 -2.31 4.55 -3.50
N ASP A 31 -2.11 5.86 -3.53
CA ASP A 31 -2.48 6.71 -4.68
C ASP A 31 -1.67 6.36 -5.92
N ILE A 32 -0.35 6.15 -5.75
CA ILE A 32 0.55 5.79 -6.85
C ILE A 32 0.19 4.41 -7.40
N LEU A 33 -0.05 3.43 -6.52
CA LEU A 33 -0.54 2.12 -6.95
C LEU A 33 -1.90 2.25 -7.66
N GLY A 34 -2.82 3.04 -7.11
CA GLY A 34 -4.16 3.29 -7.66
C GLY A 34 -4.11 3.84 -9.08
N PHE A 35 -3.22 4.81 -9.35
CA PHE A 35 -2.98 5.34 -10.69
C PHE A 35 -2.56 4.25 -11.69
N HIS A 36 -1.63 3.39 -11.30
CA HIS A 36 -1.17 2.30 -12.16
C HIS A 36 -2.25 1.24 -12.40
N VAL A 37 -3.03 0.89 -11.38
CA VAL A 37 -4.15 -0.04 -11.50
C VAL A 37 -5.25 0.51 -12.41
N ALA A 38 -5.60 1.79 -12.27
CA ALA A 38 -6.56 2.46 -13.13
C ALA A 38 -6.10 2.47 -14.60
N SER A 39 -4.81 2.75 -14.83
CA SER A 39 -4.20 2.70 -16.17
C SER A 39 -4.21 1.28 -16.77
N LEU A 40 -3.98 0.26 -15.95
CA LEU A 40 -4.05 -1.14 -16.36
C LEU A 40 -5.49 -1.52 -16.73
N LEU A 41 -6.48 -1.18 -15.90
CA LEU A 41 -7.90 -1.41 -16.20
C LEU A 41 -8.35 -0.69 -17.48
N GLY A 42 -7.89 0.54 -17.72
CA GLY A 42 -8.23 1.29 -18.93
C GLY A 42 -7.63 0.73 -20.21
N SER A 43 -6.60 -0.13 -20.12
CA SER A 43 -5.91 -0.72 -21.28
C SER A 43 -6.12 -2.22 -21.44
N ALA A 44 -6.73 -2.89 -20.45
CA ALA A 44 -7.04 -4.31 -20.44
C ALA A 44 -8.43 -4.62 -21.05
N PRO A 45 -8.63 -5.84 -21.57
CA PRO A 45 -9.97 -6.30 -21.93
C PRO A 45 -10.81 -6.56 -20.67
N ALA A 46 -12.13 -6.35 -20.78
CA ALA A 46 -13.06 -6.45 -19.64
C ALA A 46 -13.04 -7.82 -18.95
N SER A 47 -12.73 -8.90 -19.68
CA SER A 47 -12.58 -10.25 -19.14
C SER A 47 -11.50 -10.35 -18.05
N GLU A 48 -10.48 -9.47 -18.10
CA GLU A 48 -9.37 -9.47 -17.15
C GLU A 48 -9.62 -8.61 -15.92
N HIS A 49 -10.69 -7.80 -15.91
CA HIS A 49 -10.94 -6.84 -14.82
C HIS A 49 -11.07 -7.52 -13.46
N ALA A 50 -11.70 -8.70 -13.40
CA ALA A 50 -11.85 -9.45 -12.16
C ALA A 50 -10.47 -9.87 -11.60
N VAL A 51 -9.60 -10.42 -12.45
CA VAL A 51 -8.23 -10.83 -12.08
C VAL A 51 -7.40 -9.64 -11.63
N ILE A 52 -7.48 -8.52 -12.36
CA ILE A 52 -6.76 -7.29 -12.00
C ILE A 52 -7.18 -6.82 -10.60
N ARG A 53 -8.49 -6.75 -10.31
CA ARG A 53 -8.99 -6.32 -8.99
C ARG A 53 -8.58 -7.27 -7.88
N GLU A 54 -8.72 -8.57 -8.10
CA GLU A 54 -8.35 -9.60 -7.12
C GLU A 54 -6.86 -9.49 -6.73
N ARG A 55 -5.96 -9.47 -7.73
CA ARG A 55 -4.51 -9.44 -7.47
C ARG A 55 -4.05 -8.12 -6.87
N THR A 56 -4.64 -7.01 -7.29
CA THR A 56 -4.26 -5.67 -6.79
C THR A 56 -4.84 -5.36 -5.41
N ALA A 57 -5.87 -6.10 -4.95
CA ALA A 57 -6.43 -5.94 -3.60
C ALA A 57 -5.38 -6.19 -2.50
N ARG A 58 -4.51 -7.21 -2.67
CA ARG A 58 -3.42 -7.47 -1.72
C ARG A 58 -2.40 -6.34 -1.71
N MET A 59 -2.02 -5.85 -2.89
CA MET A 59 -1.06 -4.74 -3.04
C MET A 59 -1.60 -3.46 -2.39
N THR A 60 -2.88 -3.16 -2.60
CA THR A 60 -3.57 -2.01 -2.00
C THR A 60 -3.54 -2.08 -0.48
N ARG A 61 -3.79 -3.26 0.11
CA ARG A 61 -3.68 -3.46 1.56
C ARG A 61 -2.26 -3.19 2.09
N ILE A 62 -1.22 -3.62 1.37
CA ILE A 62 0.18 -3.35 1.74
C ILE A 62 0.46 -1.85 1.75
N CYS A 63 0.06 -1.15 0.68
CA CYS A 63 0.21 0.30 0.60
C CYS A 63 -0.53 1.00 1.74
N ARG A 64 -1.79 0.64 2.01
CA ARG A 64 -2.59 1.23 3.09
C ARG A 64 -1.97 1.02 4.47
N SER A 65 -1.50 -0.19 4.77
CA SER A 65 -0.84 -0.49 6.04
C SER A 65 0.43 0.35 6.24
N ALA A 66 1.16 0.69 5.17
CA ALA A 66 2.28 1.61 5.26
C ALA A 66 1.83 3.06 5.51
N GLN A 67 0.75 3.52 4.89
CA GLN A 67 0.16 4.83 5.18
C GLN A 67 -0.28 4.92 6.64
N ASP A 68 -0.97 3.90 7.15
CA ASP A 68 -1.42 3.83 8.54
C ASP A 68 -0.24 3.85 9.52
N ALA A 69 0.89 3.21 9.18
CA ALA A 69 2.09 3.22 10.01
C ALA A 69 2.76 4.62 10.09
N VAL A 70 2.66 5.42 9.04
CA VAL A 70 3.14 6.82 9.03
C VAL A 70 2.18 7.74 9.79
N HIS A 71 0.87 7.51 9.68
CA HIS A 71 -0.16 8.33 10.33
C HIS A 71 -0.48 7.92 11.77
N ALA A 72 -0.07 6.73 12.19
CA ALA A 72 -0.16 6.31 13.58
C ALA A 72 0.56 7.38 14.42
N PRO A 73 -0.16 8.14 15.28
CA PRO A 73 0.52 9.05 16.17
C PRO A 73 1.53 8.20 16.93
N ALA A 74 2.79 8.65 16.94
CA ALA A 74 3.79 8.11 17.84
C ALA A 74 3.20 8.25 19.24
N ARG A 75 2.52 7.20 19.70
CA ARG A 75 1.89 7.17 21.00
C ARG A 75 3.04 7.52 21.94
N PRO A 76 2.99 8.64 22.68
CA PRO A 76 4.00 8.86 23.68
C PRO A 76 3.89 7.61 24.55
N LEU A 77 4.96 6.80 24.57
CA LEU A 77 5.18 5.85 25.64
C LEU A 77 5.21 6.73 26.89
N GLY A 78 4.02 6.90 27.46
CA GLY A 78 3.79 7.80 28.57
C GLY A 78 4.73 7.36 29.67
N LEU A 79 5.72 8.22 29.93
CA LEU A 79 6.35 8.34 31.22
C LEU A 79 5.22 8.50 32.25
N GLY A 80 4.86 7.39 32.88
CA GLY A 80 3.71 7.30 33.76
C GLY A 80 3.89 6.16 34.73
N SER A 81 4.83 6.34 35.67
CA SER A 81 4.65 6.04 37.11
C SER A 81 6.02 5.85 37.78
N VAL A 82 6.60 6.96 38.23
CA VAL A 82 7.33 6.93 39.50
C VAL A 82 6.83 8.13 40.28
N ALA A 83 5.86 7.87 41.16
CA ALA A 83 5.43 8.84 42.15
C ALA A 83 6.67 9.30 42.94
N GLN A 84 6.83 10.61 43.07
CA GLN A 84 7.69 11.24 44.06
C GLN A 84 7.30 10.70 45.44
N THR A 85 8.15 9.88 46.04
CA THR A 85 8.12 9.67 47.50
C THR A 85 8.97 10.77 48.12
N GLN A 86 8.27 11.65 48.85
CA GLN A 86 8.82 12.80 49.55
C GLN A 86 9.82 12.39 50.65
N TRP A 87 10.70 13.33 50.96
CA TRP A 87 11.62 13.28 52.08
C TRP A 87 10.88 13.36 53.43
N ALA A 88 11.28 12.50 54.37
CA ALA A 88 11.28 12.73 55.82
C ALA A 88 12.30 11.78 56.47
#